data_AF-A0A2H3KKY8-F1
#
_entry.id   AF-A0A2H3KKY8-F1
#
_cell.length_a   1.000
_cell.length_b   1.000
_cell.length_c   1.000
_cell.angle_alpha   90.00
_cell.angle_beta   90.00
_cell.angle_gamma   90.00
#
_symmetry.space_group_name_H-M   'P 1'
#
loop_
_entity.id
_entity.type
_entity.pdbx_description
1 polymer ?
#
loop_
_entity_poly.entity_id
_entity_poly.type
_entity_poly.pdbx_seq_one_letter_code
_entity_poly.pdbx_strand_id
1 'polypeptide(L)' 'MRDHQPYVLDPSAILTLIEGEPGAERVEAVRRTASVIIPWMWSREVAYLTQHERRVAEAERRDARIKA' A
#
# COMPACT_ATOMS: atom_id res chain seq x y z
N MET A 1 -17.27 18.67 15.00
CA MET A 1 -17.01 17.50 14.11
C MET A 1 -15.51 17.43 13.97
N ARG A 2 -14.85 16.30 14.30
CA ARG A 2 -13.43 16.15 13.93
C ARG A 2 -13.39 16.10 12.41
N ASP A 3 -12.69 17.04 11.80
CA ASP A 3 -12.34 16.97 10.39
C ASP A 3 -11.71 15.59 10.16
N HIS A 4 -12.39 14.71 9.43
CA HIS A 4 -11.87 13.39 9.09
C HIS A 4 -10.81 13.59 8.00
N GLN A 5 -9.62 14.04 8.41
CA GLN A 5 -8.49 14.12 7.50
C GLN A 5 -8.18 12.71 6.97
N PRO A 6 -7.99 12.57 5.64
CA PRO A 6 -7.64 11.29 5.05
C PRO A 6 -6.27 10.83 5.55
N TYR A 7 -6.10 9.52 5.69
CA TYR A 7 -4.79 8.92 5.92
C TYR A 7 -4.02 8.82 4.60
N VAL A 8 -2.70 9.02 4.66
CA VAL A 8 -1.80 8.73 3.54
C VAL A 8 -1.03 7.46 3.90
N LEU A 9 -1.14 6.40 3.08
CA LEU A 9 -0.55 5.08 3.40
C LEU A 9 0.90 4.95 2.94
N ASP A 10 1.85 5.07 3.88
CA ASP A 10 3.29 4.93 3.60
C ASP A 10 3.62 3.65 2.78
N PRO A 11 4.67 3.66 1.91
CA PRO A 11 5.06 2.46 1.16
C PRO A 11 5.24 1.22 2.03
N SER A 12 5.75 1.36 3.26
CA SER A 12 5.88 0.26 4.20
C SER A 12 4.52 -0.31 4.62
N ALA A 13 3.52 0.53 4.85
CA ALA A 13 2.16 0.07 5.19
C ALA A 13 1.48 -0.65 4.01
N ILE A 14 1.75 -0.19 2.77
CA ILE A 14 1.29 -0.86 1.55
C ILE A 14 1.94 -2.25 1.43
N LEU A 15 3.25 -2.35 1.65
CA LEU A 15 3.98 -3.62 1.63
C LEU A 15 3.49 -4.57 2.73
N THR A 16 3.35 -4.11 3.98
CA THR A 16 2.80 -4.91 5.08
C THR A 16 1.45 -5.51 4.73
N LEU A 17 0.56 -4.74 4.08
CA LEU A 17 -0.74 -5.23 3.63
C LEU A 17 -0.63 -6.26 2.49
N ILE A 18 0.26 -6.04 1.52
CA ILE A 18 0.45 -6.94 0.37
C ILE A 18 1.09 -8.26 0.80
N GLU A 19 2.07 -8.20 1.70
CA GLU A 19 2.88 -9.35 2.13
C GLU A 19 2.23 -10.13 3.28
N GLY A 20 1.18 -9.60 3.89
CA GLY A 20 0.50 -10.24 5.03
C GLY A 20 1.34 -10.23 6.29
N GLU A 21 2.18 -9.22 6.47
CA GLU A 21 3.05 -9.06 7.63
C GLU A 21 2.28 -8.70 8.91
N PRO A 22 2.89 -8.87 10.09
CA PRO A 22 2.33 -8.35 11.34
C PRO A 22 1.95 -6.86 11.21
N GLY A 23 0.66 -6.56 11.38
CA GLY A 23 0.12 -5.21 11.18
C GLY A 23 -0.80 -5.06 9.96
N ALA A 24 -0.83 -6.04 9.05
CA ALA A 24 -1.71 -6.02 7.86
C ALA A 24 -3.19 -5.85 8.23
N GLU A 25 -3.66 -6.51 9.30
CA GLU A 25 -5.04 -6.37 9.79
C GLU A 25 -5.37 -4.93 10.21
N ARG A 26 -4.40 -4.22 10.79
CA ARG A 26 -4.57 -2.82 11.19
C ARG A 26 -4.64 -1.91 9.96
N VAL A 27 -3.78 -2.14 8.97
CA VAL A 27 -3.80 -1.37 7.71
C VAL A 27 -5.12 -1.60 6.98
N GLU A 28 -5.60 -2.84 6.91
CA GLU A 28 -6.89 -3.17 6.30
C GLU A 28 -8.07 -2.55 7.06
N ALA A 29 -8.03 -2.53 8.40
CA ALA A 29 -9.05 -1.86 9.20
C ALA A 29 -9.12 -0.35 8.91
N VAL A 30 -7.98 0.33 8.80
CA VAL A 30 -7.91 1.76 8.42
C VAL A 30 -8.46 1.96 7.01
N ARG A 31 -8.05 1.12 6.05
CA ARG A 31 -8.51 1.18 4.67
C ARG A 31 -10.03 1.01 4.52
N ARG A 32 -10.66 0.23 5.41
CA ARG A 32 -12.12 0.00 5.41
C ARG A 32 -12.93 1.09 6.11
N THR A 33 -12.34 1.76 7.10
CA THR A 33 -13.07 2.66 8.02
C THR A 33 -12.79 4.14 7.78
N ALA A 34 -11.74 4.48 7.03
CA ALA A 34 -11.33 5.85 6.77
C ALA A 34 -11.02 6.10 5.29
N SER A 35 -11.02 7.37 4.90
CA SER A 35 -10.52 7.79 3.60
C SER A 35 -9.01 7.61 3.56
N VAL A 36 -8.52 6.90 2.54
CA VAL A 36 -7.10 6.61 2.35
C VAL A 36 -6.64 7.16 1.01
N ILE A 37 -5.47 7.80 1.02
CA ILE A 37 -4.77 8.27 -0.16
C ILE A 37 -3.50 7.44 -0.32
N ILE A 38 -3.28 6.93 -1.54
CA ILE A 38 -2.02 6.32 -1.96
C ILE A 38 -1.44 7.24 -3.04
N PRO A 39 -0.42 8.06 -2.72
CA PRO A 39 0.28 8.87 -3.72
C PRO A 39 0.88 7.98 -4.81
N TRP A 40 0.80 8.43 -6.06
CA TRP A 40 1.38 7.72 -7.21
C TRP A 40 2.86 7.36 -7.00
N MET A 41 3.63 8.27 -6.39
CA MET A 41 5.05 8.02 -6.09
C MET A 41 5.25 6.79 -5.19
N TRP A 42 4.33 6.54 -4.25
CA TRP A 42 4.42 5.42 -3.33
C TRP A 42 4.09 4.10 -4.02
N SER A 43 3.16 4.10 -4.98
CA SER A 43 2.96 2.94 -5.86
C SER A 43 4.22 2.60 -6.66
N ARG A 44 4.94 3.63 -7.15
CA ARG A 44 6.21 3.43 -7.89
C ARG A 44 7.32 2.90 -7.01
N GLU A 45 7.39 3.35 -5.76
CA GLU A 45 8.37 2.87 -4.78
C GLU A 45 8.13 1.39 -4.44
N VAL A 46 6.87 1.01 -4.17
CA VAL A 46 6.50 -0.40 -3.92
C VAL A 46 6.86 -1.29 -5.12
N ALA A 47 6.60 -0.81 -6.35
CA ALA A 47 6.98 -1.53 -7.56
C ALA A 47 8.50 -1.69 -7.69
N TYR A 48 9.26 -0.62 -7.42
CA TYR A 48 10.73 -0.63 -7.48
C TYR A 48 11.33 -1.59 -6.44
N LEU A 49 10.87 -1.52 -5.18
CA LEU A 49 11.31 -2.41 -4.10
C LEU A 49 10.99 -3.88 -4.43
N THR A 50 9.77 -4.15 -4.88
CA THR A 50 9.36 -5.51 -5.29
C THR A 50 10.22 -6.04 -6.43
N GLN A 51 10.56 -5.20 -7.41
CA GLN A 51 11.43 -5.59 -8.51
C GLN A 51 12.84 -5.95 -7.99
N HIS A 52 13.36 -5.18 -7.04
CA HIS A 52 14.69 -5.40 -6.45
C HIS A 52 14.75 -6.68 -5.60
N GLU A 53 13.75 -6.91 -4.75
CA GLU A 53 13.74 -8.04 -3.81
C GLU A 53 13.28 -9.35 -4.44
N ARG A 54 12.41 -9.26 -5.45
CA ARG A 54 11.81 -10.43 -6.10
C ARG A 54 12.15 -10.42 -7.58
N ARG A 55 11.20 -10.05 -8.45
CA ARG A 55 11.32 -10.03 -9.92
C ARG A 55 10.29 -9.08 -10.53
N VAL A 56 10.51 -8.65 -11.77
CA VAL A 56 9.63 -7.74 -12.53
C VAL A 56 8.17 -8.20 -12.55
N ALA A 57 7.91 -9.49 -12.82
CA ALA A 57 6.54 -10.01 -12.90
C ALA A 57 5.75 -9.88 -11.58
N GLU A 58 6.42 -9.92 -10.42
CA GLU A 58 5.76 -9.69 -9.13
C GLU A 58 5.52 -8.19 -8.90
N ALA A 59 6.44 -7.33 -9.33
CA ALA A 59 6.27 -5.88 -9.27
C ALA A 59 5.05 -5.42 -10.09
N GLU A 60 4.88 -5.94 -11.31
CA GLU A 60 3.72 -5.65 -12.16
C GLU A 60 2.39 -6.10 -11.53
N ARG A 61 2.37 -7.31 -10.94
CA ARG A 61 1.19 -7.82 -10.23
C ARG A 61 0.80 -6.93 -9.05
N ARG A 62 1.77 -6.50 -8.25
CA ARG A 62 1.53 -5.65 -7.07
C ARG A 62 1.12 -4.24 -7.45
N ASP A 63 1.75 -3.65 -8.46
CA ASP A 63 1.38 -2.34 -9.01
C ASP A 63 -0.06 -2.33 -9.54
N ALA A 64 -0.47 -3.37 -10.28
CA ALA A 64 -1.85 -3.53 -10.74
C ALA A 64 -2.84 -3.62 -9.57
N ARG A 65 -2.47 -4.32 -8.48
CA ARG A 65 -3.30 -4.45 -7.28
C ARG A 65 -3.44 -3.15 -6.48
N ILE A 66 -2.44 -2.27 -6.51
CA ILE A 66 -2.49 -0.96 -5.85
C ILE A 66 -3.38 0.03 -6.61
N LYS A 67 -3.46 -0.11 -7.94
CA LYS A 67 -4.21 0.80 -8.83
C LYS A 67 -5.68 0.42 -9.02
N ALA A 68 -6.07 -0.80 -8.67
CA ALA A 68 -7.44 -1.32 -8.79
C ALA A 68 -8.33 -0.87 -7.64
#